data_AF-A0A966J1H4-F1
#
_entry.id   AF-A0A966J1H4-F1
#
_cell.length_a   1.000
_cell.length_b   1.000
_cell.length_c   1.000
_cell.angle_alpha   90.00
_cell.angle_beta   90.00
_cell.angle_gamma   90.00
#
_symmetry.space_group_name_H-M   'P 1'
#
loop_
_entity.id
_entity.type
_entity.pdbx_description
1 polymer ?
#
loop_
_entity_poly.entity_id
_entity_poly.type
_entity_poly.pdbx_seq_one_letter_code
_entity_poly.pdbx_strand_id
1 'polypeptide(L)' 'RYTSMSLPYHIGNGWFGGLLPTTAFAIVAQTGNMYNGLWYPIIVAGMTFVIGMLFVKETKDVDIYAND' A
#
# COMPACT_ATOMS: atom_id res chain seq x y z
N ARG A 1 -9.18 -9.05 -21.01
CA ARG A 1 -9.79 -8.10 -20.04
C ARG A 1 -8.81 -7.84 -18.88
N TYR A 2 -7.62 -7.31 -19.18
CA TYR A 2 -6.52 -7.08 -18.22
C TYR A 2 -6.06 -5.60 -18.13
N THR A 3 -6.60 -4.73 -18.99
CA THR A 3 -6.26 -3.29 -19.09
C THR A 3 -6.48 -2.50 -17.79
N SER A 4 -7.41 -2.92 -16.95
CA SER A 4 -7.76 -2.15 -15.73
C SER A 4 -6.96 -2.55 -14.49
N MET A 5 -6.23 -3.68 -14.50
CA MET A 5 -5.41 -4.10 -13.34
C MET A 5 -3.97 -3.61 -13.40
N SER A 6 -3.40 -3.39 -14.59
CA SER A 6 -2.00 -2.95 -14.73
C SER A 6 -1.79 -1.49 -14.33
N LEU A 7 -2.76 -0.60 -14.59
CA LEU A 7 -2.70 0.81 -14.22
C LEU A 7 -2.55 1.05 -12.71
N PRO A 8 -3.46 0.54 -11.86
CA PRO A 8 -3.30 0.68 -10.42
C PRO A 8 -2.03 -0.01 -9.91
N TYR A 9 -1.64 -1.13 -10.50
CA TYR A 9 -0.41 -1.85 -10.12
C TYR A 9 0.87 -1.09 -10.50
N HIS A 10 0.92 -0.47 -11.68
CA HIS A 10 2.09 0.28 -12.14
C HIS A 10 2.22 1.62 -11.44
N ILE A 11 1.11 2.33 -11.23
CA ILE A 11 1.11 3.57 -10.45
C ILE A 11 1.44 3.26 -8.99
N GLY A 12 0.84 2.21 -8.43
CA GLY A 12 1.09 1.79 -7.05
C GLY A 12 2.55 1.37 -6.83
N ASN A 13 3.09 0.48 -7.66
CA ASN A 13 4.48 0.04 -7.55
C ASN A 13 5.47 1.16 -7.84
N GLY A 14 5.19 2.04 -8.80
CA GLY A 14 6.05 3.17 -9.13
C GLY A 14 6.10 4.23 -8.03
N TRP A 15 4.93 4.65 -7.53
CA TRP A 15 4.83 5.76 -6.58
C TRP A 15 5.07 5.32 -5.13
N PHE A 16 4.47 4.21 -4.68
CA PHE A 16 4.63 3.76 -3.31
C PHE A 16 5.89 2.91 -3.12
N GLY A 17 6.18 2.01 -4.05
CA GLY A 17 7.36 1.14 -3.97
C GLY A 17 8.63 1.81 -4.50
N GLY A 18 8.55 2.45 -5.67
CA GLY A 18 9.72 2.99 -6.37
C GLY A 18 10.32 4.25 -5.75
N LEU A 19 9.49 5.13 -5.15
CA LEU A 19 9.98 6.35 -4.49
C LEU A 19 10.47 6.12 -3.06
N LEU A 20 10.11 4.99 -2.45
CA LEU A 20 10.44 4.66 -1.07
C LEU A 20 11.94 4.77 -0.75
N PRO A 21 12.88 4.24 -1.57
CA PRO A 21 14.31 4.35 -1.29
C PRO A 21 14.81 5.80 -1.41
N THR A 22 14.31 6.53 -2.41
CA THR A 22 14.72 7.91 -2.69
C THR A 22 14.23 8.86 -1.59
N THR A 23 12.97 8.73 -1.18
CA THR A 23 12.39 9.53 -0.10
C THR A 23 13.02 9.18 1.24
N ALA A 24 13.22 7.89 1.55
CA ALA A 24 13.90 7.47 2.77
C ALA A 24 15.33 8.02 2.83
N PHE A 25 16.10 7.91 1.74
CA PHE A 25 17.45 8.44 1.67
C PHE A 25 17.49 9.97 1.82
N ALA A 26 16.62 10.70 1.12
CA ALA A 26 16.56 12.16 1.21
C ALA A 26 16.24 12.64 2.63
N ILE A 27 15.28 12.02 3.30
CA ILE A 27 14.88 12.36 4.68
C ILE A 27 16.01 12.06 5.67
N VAL A 28 16.67 10.90 5.54
CA VAL A 28 17.79 10.52 6.41
C VAL A 28 18.98 11.45 6.19
N ALA A 29 19.28 11.80 4.93
CA ALA A 29 20.35 12.74 4.60
C ALA A 29 20.10 14.15 5.15
N GLN A 30 18.83 14.60 5.17
CA GLN A 30 18.46 15.92 5.72
C GLN A 30 18.42 15.94 7.25
N THR A 31 17.98 14.86 7.90
CA THR A 31 17.79 14.85 9.35
C THR A 31 18.94 14.23 10.13
N GLY A 32 19.84 13.50 9.47
CA GLY A 32 20.91 12.72 10.09
C GLY A 32 20.44 11.50 10.89
N ASN A 33 19.13 11.26 10.97
CA ASN A 33 18.52 10.18 11.72
C ASN A 33 17.92 9.13 10.77
N MET A 34 18.44 7.91 10.84
CA MET A 34 18.01 6.78 10.01
C MET A 34 16.53 6.40 10.18
N TYR A 35 15.96 6.65 11.36
CA TYR A 35 14.57 6.29 11.67
C TYR A 35 13.54 7.16 10.96
N ASN A 36 13.91 8.38 10.55
CA ASN A 36 12.97 9.26 9.85
C ASN A 36 12.61 8.76 8.45
N GLY A 37 13.46 7.93 7.83
CA GLY A 37 13.13 7.25 6.58
C GLY A 37 11.96 6.27 6.70
N LEU A 38 11.66 5.77 7.91
CA LEU A 38 10.58 4.81 8.18
C LEU A 38 9.19 5.43 8.08
N TRP A 39 9.08 6.76 8.17
CA TRP A 39 7.79 7.44 8.17
C TRP A 39 7.00 7.19 6.88
N TYR A 40 7.67 7.16 5.74
CA TYR A 40 7.06 6.91 4.43
C TYR A 40 6.39 5.52 4.31
N PRO A 41 7.09 4.38 4.54
CA PRO A 41 6.45 3.08 4.53
C PRO A 41 5.37 2.90 5.61
N ILE A 42 5.57 3.47 6.80
CA ILE A 42 4.61 3.36 7.91
C ILE A 42 3.26 4.00 7.53
N ILE A 43 3.29 5.20 6.93
CA ILE A 43 2.05 5.87 6.49
C ILE A 43 1.37 5.08 5.38
N VAL A 44 2.12 4.62 4.36
CA VAL A 44 1.55 3.87 3.23
C VAL A 44 0.90 2.57 3.71
N ALA A 45 1.56 1.84 4.62
CA ALA A 45 0.99 0.63 5.23
C ALA A 45 -0.25 0.95 6.06
N GLY A 46 -0.21 2.00 6.89
CA GLY A 46 -1.35 2.44 7.70
C GLY A 46 -2.56 2.83 6.86
N MET A 47 -2.38 3.59 5.77
CA MET A 47 -3.45 3.92 4.84
C MET A 47 -4.05 2.68 4.19
N THR A 48 -3.19 1.74 3.76
CA THR A 48 -3.65 0.47 3.15
C THR A 48 -4.49 -0.34 4.12
N PHE A 49 -4.07 -0.40 5.39
CA PHE A 49 -4.81 -1.07 6.45
C PHE A 49 -6.18 -0.43 6.71
N VAL A 50 -6.24 0.91 6.83
CA VAL A 50 -7.51 1.63 7.06
C VAL A 50 -8.46 1.46 5.88
N ILE A 51 -7.97 1.60 4.64
CA ILE A 51 -8.78 1.38 3.43
C ILE A 51 -9.26 -0.07 3.38
N GLY A 52 -8.39 -1.04 3.65
CA GLY A 52 -8.75 -2.45 3.72
C GLY A 52 -9.86 -2.69 4.75
N MET A 53 -9.71 -2.17 5.96
CA MET A 53 -10.68 -2.33 7.04
C MET A 53 -12.05 -1.73 6.71
N LEU A 54 -12.10 -0.60 5.99
CA LEU A 54 -13.37 0.08 5.66
C LEU A 54 -14.07 -0.50 4.44
N PHE A 55 -13.31 -0.92 3.42
CA PHE A 55 -13.86 -1.28 2.10
C PHE A 55 -13.82 -2.77 1.79
N VAL A 56 -12.99 -3.57 2.46
CA VAL A 56 -12.99 -5.03 2.29
C VAL A 56 -14.18 -5.58 3.07
N LYS A 57 -15.09 -6.22 2.34
CA LYS A 57 -16.28 -6.85 2.90
C LYS A 57 -15.86 -8.08 3.69
N GLU A 58 -16.38 -8.23 4.91
CA GLU A 58 -16.10 -9.41 5.74
C GLU A 58 -16.60 -10.67 5.03
N THR A 59 -15.70 -11.64 4.82
CA THR A 59 -15.99 -12.87 4.08
C THR A 59 -16.21 -14.07 5.00
N LYS A 60 -16.13 -13.91 6.33
CA LYS A 60 -16.55 -14.97 7.25
C LYS A 60 -18.04 -15.28 7.05
N ASP A 61 -18.32 -16.58 6.94
CA ASP A 61 -19.66 -17.16 6.75
C ASP A 61 -20.33 -16.87 5.39
N VAL A 62 -19.56 -16.52 4.36
CA VAL A 62 -20.09 -16.50 2.99
C VAL A 62 -20.27 -17.94 2.51
N ASP A 63 -21.53 -18.38 2.42
CA ASP A 63 -21.88 -19.69 1.88
C ASP A 63 -21.59 -19.75 0.38
N ILE A 64 -20.51 -20.44 0.04
CA ILE A 64 -19.98 -20.57 -1.32
C ILE A 64 -20.83 -21.55 -2.17
N TYR A 65 -21.73 -22.31 -1.54
CA TYR A 65 -22.60 -23.30 -2.19
C TYR A 65 -24.07 -22.85 -2.25
N ALA A 66 -24.42 -21.67 -1.73
CA ALA A 66 -25.80 -21.17 -1.72
C ALA A 66 -26.45 -20.97 -3.11
N ASN A 67 -25.68 -21.08 -4.20
CA ASN A 67 -26.15 -20.92 -5.58
C ASN A 67 -25.78 -22.12 -6.50
N ASP A 68 -25.35 -23.25 -5.92
CA ASP A 68 -25.15 -24.52 -6.64
C ASP A 68 -26.33 -25.46 -6.35
#